data_AF-A0A3M2MJQ6-F1
#
_entry.id   AF-A0A3M2MJQ6-F1
#
_cell.length_a   1.000
_cell.length_b   1.000
_cell.length_c   1.000
_cell.angle_alpha   90.00
_cell.angle_beta   90.00
_cell.angle_gamma   90.00
#
_symmetry.space_group_name_H-M   'P 1'
#
loop_
_entity.id
_entity.type
_entity.pdbx_description
1 polymer ?
#
loop_
_entity_poly.entity_id
_entity_poly.type
_entity_poly.pdbx_seq_one_letter_code
_entity_poly.pdbx_strand_id
1 'polypeptide(L)' 'MRDSILRTLVPLVVGTLVGWAAKIGLSLPADAVTAVLTPAITLAYYTGARLIEQVWPQAGRILLSLGLAQGSPSYSR' A
#
# COMPACT_ATOMS: atom_id res chain seq x y z
N MET A 1 -8.20 -13.66 6.77
CA MET A 1 -7.77 -12.74 7.84
C MET A 1 -7.17 -11.42 7.32
N ARG A 2 -6.31 -11.43 6.28
CA ARG A 2 -5.72 -10.18 5.71
C ARG A 2 -6.75 -9.20 5.13
N ASP A 3 -7.80 -9.72 4.51
CA ASP A 3 -8.90 -8.91 3.96
C ASP A 3 -9.56 -8.01 5.01
N SER A 4 -9.78 -8.51 6.23
CA SER A 4 -10.37 -7.69 7.31
C SER A 4 -9.44 -6.56 7.74
N ILE A 5 -8.12 -6.79 7.72
CA ILE A 5 -7.12 -5.80 8.12
C ILE A 5 -7.05 -4.68 7.07
N LEU A 6 -6.96 -5.03 5.78
CA LEU A 6 -6.93 -4.04 4.71
C LEU A 6 -8.22 -3.23 4.66
N ARG A 7 -9.38 -3.87 4.88
CA ARG A 7 -10.70 -3.21 4.91
C ARG A 7 -10.91 -2.28 6.10
N THR A 8 -10.04 -2.30 7.11
CA THR A 8 -10.11 -1.39 8.27
C THR A 8 -8.99 -0.35 8.22
N LEU A 9 -7.75 -0.77 7.99
CA LEU A 9 -6.60 0.14 7.95
C LEU A 9 -6.63 1.10 6.76
N VAL A 10 -6.99 0.62 5.56
CA VAL A 10 -7.01 1.47 4.36
C VAL A 10 -8.00 2.62 4.51
N PRO A 11 -9.30 2.40 4.79
CA PRO A 11 -10.23 3.51 4.97
C PRO A 11 -9.86 4.41 6.17
N LEU A 12 -9.28 3.87 7.25
CA LEU A 12 -8.80 4.68 8.38
C LEU A 12 -7.69 5.66 7.97
N VAL A 13 -6.66 5.16 7.28
CA VAL A 13 -5.50 5.95 6.83
C VAL A 13 -5.92 6.96 5.76
N VAL A 14 -6.72 6.52 4.77
CA VAL A 14 -7.22 7.43 3.72
C VAL A 14 -8.10 8.52 4.33
N GLY A 15 -9.01 8.17 5.25
CA GLY A 15 -9.86 9.15 5.93
C GLY A 15 -9.08 10.17 6.75
N THR A 16 -8.02 9.74 7.44
CA THR A 16 -7.15 10.66 8.20
C THR A 16 -6.37 11.59 7.28
N LEU A 17 -5.81 11.10 6.16
CA LEU A 17 -5.10 11.93 5.18
C LEU A 17 -6.04 12.95 4.53
N VAL A 18 -7.25 12.54 4.13
CA VAL A 18 -8.26 13.44 3.56
C VAL A 18 -8.71 14.49 4.58
N GLY A 19 -8.93 14.10 5.83
CA GLY A 19 -9.26 15.05 6.91
C GLY A 19 -8.14 16.05 7.17
N TRP A 20 -6.88 15.61 7.08
CA TRP A 20 -5.72 16.50 7.24
C TRP A 20 -5.57 17.46 6.06
N ALA A 21 -5.79 16.98 4.84
CA ALA A 21 -5.84 17.81 3.64
C ALA A 21 -6.94 18.88 3.71
N ALA A 22 -8.13 18.51 4.20
CA ALA A 22 -9.20 19.47 4.44
C ALA A 22 -8.81 20.53 5.48
N LYS A 23 -8.08 20.15 6.53
CA LYS A 23 -7.60 21.07 7.57
C LYS A 23 -6.63 22.13 7.04
N ILE A 24 -5.82 21.80 6.04
CA ILE A 24 -4.89 22.74 5.38
C ILE A 24 -5.52 23.51 4.21
N GLY A 25 -6.83 23.39 4.00
CA GLY A 25 -7.57 24.09 2.94
C GLY A 25 -7.41 23.47 1.55
N LEU A 26 -6.87 22.26 1.46
CA LEU A 26 -6.71 21.54 0.20
C LEU A 26 -8.05 20.88 -0.17
N SER A 27 -8.73 21.44 -1.17
CA SER A 27 -9.95 20.85 -1.73
C SER A 27 -9.57 19.68 -2.64
N LEU A 28 -9.82 18.44 -2.19
CA LEU A 28 -9.72 17.26 -3.05
C LEU A 28 -11.09 16.99 -3.69
N PRO A 29 -11.25 17.18 -5.01
CA PRO A 29 -12.45 16.70 -5.68
C PRO A 29 -12.55 15.17 -5.52
N ALA A 30 -13.77 14.63 -5.51
CA ALA A 30 -14.01 13.20 -5.25
C ALA A 30 -13.16 12.27 -6.15
N ASP A 31 -12.90 12.71 -7.38
CA ASP A 31 -12.09 11.97 -8.36
C ASP A 31 -10.57 12.08 -8.11
N ALA A 32 -10.10 13.06 -7.34
CA ALA A 32 -8.67 13.20 -7.04
C ALA A 32 -8.15 12.06 -6.16
N VAL A 33 -9.00 11.45 -5.34
CA VAL A 33 -8.59 10.31 -4.51
C VAL A 33 -8.22 9.12 -5.40
N THR A 34 -9.07 8.77 -6.37
CA THR A 34 -8.79 7.66 -7.28
C THR A 34 -7.75 8.01 -8.34
N ALA A 35 -7.73 9.25 -8.83
CA ALA A 35 -6.82 9.67 -9.90
C ALA A 35 -5.41 10.06 -9.43
N VAL A 36 -5.25 10.50 -8.18
CA VAL A 36 -3.96 10.98 -7.65
C VAL A 36 -3.53 10.18 -6.44
N LEU A 37 -4.41 9.98 -5.45
CA LEU A 37 -4.02 9.31 -4.21
C LEU A 37 -3.68 7.84 -4.46
N THR A 38 -4.48 7.12 -5.25
CA THR A 38 -4.19 5.74 -5.63
C THR A 38 -2.82 5.60 -6.32
N PRO A 39 -2.52 6.26 -7.45
CA PRO A 39 -1.22 6.13 -8.08
C PRO A 39 -0.07 6.65 -7.21
N ALA A 40 -0.27 7.69 -6.40
CA ALA A 40 0.75 8.18 -5.48
C ALA A 40 1.10 7.14 -4.40
N ILE A 41 0.09 6.53 -3.77
CA ILE A 41 0.30 5.46 -2.78
C ILE A 41 0.91 4.22 -3.46
N THR A 42 0.45 3.86 -4.65
CA THR A 42 1.04 2.75 -5.42
C THR A 42 2.52 3.00 -5.71
N LEU A 43 2.87 4.20 -6.17
CA LEU A 43 4.25 4.57 -6.45
C LEU A 43 5.08 4.56 -5.17
N ALA A 44 4.57 5.11 -4.07
CA ALA A 44 5.25 5.08 -2.78
C ALA A 44 5.48 3.64 -2.28
N TYR A 45 4.47 2.78 -2.40
CA TYR A 45 4.55 1.37 -2.02
C TYR A 45 5.65 0.64 -2.80
N TYR A 46 5.63 0.71 -4.14
CA TYR A 46 6.61 0.01 -4.96
C TYR A 46 8.00 0.62 -4.87
N THR A 47 8.11 1.95 -4.77
CA THR A 47 9.41 2.62 -4.61
C THR A 47 10.02 2.26 -3.26
N GLY A 48 9.25 2.31 -2.18
CA GLY A 48 9.70 1.92 -0.84
C GLY A 48 10.13 0.46 -0.80
N ALA A 49 9.33 -0.44 -1.36
CA ALA A 49 9.69 -1.85 -1.48
C ALA A 49 11.01 -2.03 -2.25
N ARG A 50 11.19 -1.29 -3.36
CA ARG A 50 12.40 -1.38 -4.17
C ARG A 50 13.64 -0.85 -3.46
N LEU A 51 13.51 0.24 -2.70
CA LEU A 51 14.60 0.77 -1.87
C LEU A 51 14.99 -0.21 -0.76
N ILE A 52 14.00 -0.85 -0.13
CA ILE A 52 14.24 -1.88 0.88
C ILE A 52 14.97 -3.07 0.25
N GLU A 53 14.58 -3.51 -0.95
CA GLU A 53 15.29 -4.57 -1.68
C GLU A 53 16.74 -4.19 -2.03
N GLN A 54 17.01 -2.93 -2.38
CA GLN A 54 18.37 -2.47 -2.68
C GLN A 54 19.28 -2.53 -1.46
N VAL A 55 18.76 -2.18 -0.27
CA VAL A 55 19.54 -2.20 0.97
C VAL A 55 19.65 -3.62 1.54
N TRP A 56 18.55 -4.37 1.52
CA TRP A 56 18.46 -5.74 2.02
C TRP A 56 17.93 -6.70 0.94
N PRO A 57 18.80 -7.18 0.03
CA PRO A 57 18.40 -8.10 -1.04
C PRO A 57 17.82 -9.42 -0.52
N GLN A 58 18.12 -9.79 0.73
CA GLN A 58 17.53 -10.96 1.39
C GLN A 58 16.15 -10.71 2.00
N ALA A 59 15.70 -9.46 2.12
CA ALA A 59 14.40 -9.14 2.73
C ALA A 59 13.24 -9.88 2.04
N GLY A 60 13.26 -9.98 0.70
CA GLY A 60 12.28 -10.77 -0.04
C GLY A 60 12.29 -12.25 0.36
N ARG A 61 13.48 -12.85 0.51
CA ARG A 61 13.63 -14.26 0.94
C ARG A 61 13.25 -14.46 2.40
N ILE A 62 13.56 -13.51 3.28
CA ILE A 62 13.22 -13.54 4.70
C ILE A 62 11.70 -13.40 4.88
N LEU A 63 11.06 -12.48 4.16
CA LEU A 63 9.61 -12.32 4.17
C LEU A 63 8.89 -13.57 3.63
N LEU A 64 9.45 -14.20 2.58
CA LEU A 64 8.99 -15.51 2.10
C LEU A 64 9.19 -16.61 3.15
N SER A 65 10.36 -16.71 3.77
CA SER A 65 10.69 -17.75 4.75
C SER A 65 9.92 -17.59 6.07
N LEU A 66 9.52 -16.36 6.42
CA LEU A 66 8.64 -16.06 7.55
C LEU A 66 7.19 -16.49 7.28
N GLY A 67 6.86 -17.06 6.12
CA GLY A 67 5.52 -17.54 5.79
C GLY A 67 4.50 -16.40 5.59
N LEU A 68 4.97 -15.16 5.50
CA LEU A 68 4.12 -14.00 5.22
C LEU A 68 3.66 -13.97 3.76
N ALA A 69 4.29 -14.73 2.87
CA ALA A 69 3.76 -15.05 1.54
C ALA A 69 3.01 -16.39 1.62
N GLN A 70 1.82 -16.41 2.21
CA GLN A 70 0.95 -17.59 2.18
C GLN A 70 0.25 -17.67 0.82
N GLY A 71 0.77 -18.54 -0.05
CA GLY A 71 0.15 -18.88 -1.34
C GLY A 71 1.16 -19.50 -2.30
N SER A 72 0.94 -20.74 -2.71
CA SER A 72 1.68 -21.32 -3.83
C SER A 72 1.19 -20.62 -5.12
N PRO A 73 2.08 -20.02 -5.93
CA PRO A 73 1.67 -19.41 -7.19
C PRO A 73 1.10 -20.49 -8.11
N SER A 74 -0.18 -20.37 -8.45
CA SER A 74 -0.85 -21.23 -9.44
C SER A 74 -0.76 -20.55 -10.79
N TYR A 75 0.13 -21.05 -11.65
CA TYR A 75 0.19 -20.67 -13.05
C TYR A 75 -0.74 -21.61 -13.83
N SER A 76 -2.01 -21.21 -14.02
CA SER A 76 -2.85 -21.87 -15.02
C SER A 76 -2.32 -21.49 -16.41
N ARG A 77 -1.86 -22.47 -17.17
CA ARG A 77 -1.53 -22.33 -18.60
C ARG A 77 -2.77 -22.01 -19.43
#